data_AF-A0A410RFG8-F1
#
_entry.id   AF-A0A410RFG8-F1
#
_cell.length_a   1.000
_cell.length_b   1.000
_cell.length_c   1.000
_cell.angle_alpha   90.00
_cell.angle_beta   90.00
_cell.angle_gamma   90.00
#
_symmetry.space_group_name_H-M   'P 1'
#
loop_
_entity.id
_entity.type
_entity.pdbx_description
1 polymer ?
#
loop_
_entity_poly.entity_id
_entity_poly.type
_entity_poly.pdbx_seq_one_letter_code
_entity_poly.pdbx_strand_id
1 'polypeptide(L)'
;RLSVETLCEVEALRCKMMYTVLLLLGLTCVALASEPVCGPLQRLKVKQQWAHAYGTDAFHREELSRAVWKYIFEHHPAAHDFFDRVRGDNVYSPEFSAHMVRVSGGLDMSISLLTDGPTLDAQLKHLQDQHKERGIGAEYFDAMKTALHEVLPDFIGHSHHFDQDAWDACFDVIANGIKA
;
A
#
# COMPACT_ATOMS: atom_id res chain seq x y z
N ARG A 1 -19.25 -26.02 56.60
CA ARG A 1 -19.46 -24.55 56.65
C ARG A 1 -18.11 -23.92 56.32
N LEU A 2 -17.96 -23.30 55.15
CA LEU A 2 -16.80 -22.41 54.93
C LEU A 2 -16.95 -21.19 55.84
N SER A 3 -15.83 -20.64 56.34
CA SER A 3 -15.88 -19.44 57.17
C SER A 3 -16.26 -18.24 56.30
N VAL A 4 -16.85 -17.21 56.92
CA VAL A 4 -17.24 -15.96 56.24
C VAL A 4 -16.03 -15.30 55.56
N GLU A 5 -14.83 -15.46 56.12
CA GLU A 5 -13.56 -15.00 55.54
C GLU A 5 -13.25 -15.70 54.22
N THR A 6 -13.46 -17.02 54.12
CA THR A 6 -13.18 -17.76 52.87
C THR A 6 -14.14 -17.37 51.75
N LEU A 7 -15.39 -16.99 52.08
CA LEU A 7 -16.36 -16.51 51.09
C LEU A 7 -15.97 -15.13 50.55
N CYS A 8 -15.50 -14.23 51.41
CA CYS A 8 -15.04 -12.90 51.04
C CYS A 8 -13.80 -12.95 50.12
N GLU A 9 -12.84 -13.84 50.41
CA GLU A 9 -11.66 -14.03 49.56
C GLU A 9 -12.01 -14.57 48.17
N VAL A 10 -12.95 -15.51 48.07
CA VAL A 10 -13.41 -16.07 46.79
C VAL A 10 -14.15 -15.03 45.94
N GLU A 11 -14.97 -14.18 46.56
CA GLU A 11 -15.65 -13.08 45.87
C GLU A 11 -14.67 -11.99 45.39
N ALA A 12 -13.67 -11.65 46.21
CA ALA A 12 -12.60 -10.73 45.82
C ALA A 12 -11.74 -11.28 44.67
N LEU A 13 -11.46 -12.60 44.66
CA LEU A 13 -10.76 -13.27 43.57
C LEU A 13 -11.58 -13.27 42.28
N ARG A 14 -12.90 -13.47 42.38
CA ARG A 14 -13.84 -13.40 41.24
C ARG A 14 -13.92 -11.99 40.65
N CYS A 15 -13.99 -10.95 41.49
CA CYS A 15 -13.95 -9.57 41.02
C CYS A 15 -12.63 -9.26 40.30
N LYS A 16 -11.48 -9.61 40.89
CA LYS A 16 -10.17 -9.42 40.25
C LYS A 16 -10.07 -10.17 38.91
N MET A 17 -10.51 -11.43 38.85
CA MET A 17 -10.51 -12.21 37.61
C MET A 17 -11.41 -11.56 36.54
N MET A 18 -12.59 -11.08 36.92
CA MET A 18 -13.52 -10.43 36.01
C MET A 18 -12.96 -9.11 35.47
N TYR A 19 -12.34 -8.27 36.32
CA TYR A 19 -11.68 -7.04 35.87
C TYR A 19 -10.50 -7.32 34.94
N THR A 20 -9.68 -8.34 35.23
CA THR A 20 -8.56 -8.74 34.36
C THR A 20 -9.07 -9.24 33.01
N VAL A 21 -10.14 -10.05 32.98
CA VAL A 21 -10.76 -10.52 31.72
C VAL A 21 -11.34 -9.36 30.92
N LEU A 22 -12.02 -8.41 31.57
CA LEU A 22 -12.58 -7.23 30.90
C LEU A 22 -11.47 -6.31 30.33
N LEU A 23 -10.36 -6.13 31.06
CA LEU A 23 -9.20 -5.38 30.58
C LEU A 23 -8.55 -6.04 29.36
N LEU A 24 -8.38 -7.36 29.39
CA LEU A 24 -7.82 -8.11 28.25
C LEU A 24 -8.75 -8.05 27.03
N LEU A 25 -10.07 -8.19 27.23
CA LEU A 25 -11.06 -8.04 26.15
C LEU A 25 -11.11 -6.61 25.60
N GLY A 26 -10.94 -5.59 26.45
CA GLY A 26 -10.86 -4.20 26.00
C GLY A 26 -9.62 -3.94 25.13
N LEU A 27 -8.46 -4.46 25.53
CA LEU A 27 -7.21 -4.35 24.77
C LEU A 27 -7.29 -5.08 23.42
N THR A 28 -7.92 -6.26 23.37
CA THR A 28 -8.11 -6.98 22.09
C THR A 28 -9.08 -6.27 21.17
N CYS A 29 -10.16 -5.67 21.69
CA CYS A 29 -11.10 -4.87 20.87
C CYS A 29 -10.41 -3.66 20.24
N VAL A 30 -9.54 -2.96 20.97
CA VAL A 30 -8.78 -1.81 20.44
C VAL A 30 -7.78 -2.24 19.36
N ALA A 31 -7.13 -3.39 19.55
CA ALA A 31 -6.21 -3.94 18.55
C ALA A 31 -6.91 -4.43 17.27
N LEU A 32 -8.17 -4.88 17.37
CA LEU A 32 -8.96 -5.34 16.23
C LEU A 32 -9.71 -4.22 15.50
N ALA A 33 -9.93 -3.07 16.17
CA ALA A 33 -10.64 -1.93 15.62
C ALA A 33 -9.71 -0.89 14.95
N SER A 34 -8.40 -1.10 14.94
CA SER A 34 -7.48 -0.23 14.20
C SER A 34 -7.62 -0.50 12.71
N GLU A 35 -8.07 0.51 11.95
CA GLU A 35 -7.95 0.54 10.49
C GLU A 35 -6.53 0.15 10.04
N PRO A 36 -6.35 -0.44 8.84
CA PRO A 36 -5.03 -0.70 8.29
C PRO A 36 -4.23 0.61 8.20
N VAL A 37 -3.32 0.83 9.15
CA VAL A 37 -2.40 1.96 9.13
C VAL A 37 -1.10 1.51 8.45
N CYS A 38 -0.52 2.37 7.61
CA CYS A 38 0.83 2.15 7.07
C CYS A 38 1.89 2.34 8.17
N GLY A 39 1.92 1.40 9.11
CA GLY A 39 2.82 1.36 10.25
C GLY A 39 4.21 0.81 9.88
N PRO A 40 5.13 0.73 10.85
CA PRO A 40 6.50 0.28 10.61
C PRO A 40 6.59 -1.10 9.95
N LEU A 41 5.74 -2.05 10.34
CA LEU A 41 5.75 -3.41 9.80
C LEU A 41 5.15 -3.46 8.38
N GLN A 42 4.05 -2.76 8.13
CA GLN A 42 3.44 -2.65 6.80
C GLN A 42 4.42 -2.04 5.80
N ARG A 43 5.14 -0.98 6.19
CA ARG A 43 6.18 -0.35 5.37
C ARG A 43 7.29 -1.34 4.99
N LEU A 44 7.78 -2.13 5.95
CA LEU A 44 8.80 -3.15 5.69
C LEU A 44 8.26 -4.27 4.79
N LYS A 45 7.01 -4.71 5.00
CA LYS A 45 6.33 -5.74 4.21
C LYS A 45 6.16 -5.31 2.76
N VAL A 46 5.63 -4.11 2.52
CA VAL A 46 5.45 -3.54 1.16
C VAL A 46 6.81 -3.37 0.48
N LYS A 47 7.83 -2.85 1.17
CA LYS A 47 9.19 -2.76 0.63
C LYS A 47 9.75 -4.12 0.20
N GLN A 48 9.58 -5.15 1.02
CA GLN A 48 10.04 -6.49 0.71
C GLN A 48 9.30 -7.09 -0.48
N GLN A 49 7.96 -6.98 -0.50
CA GLN A 49 7.13 -7.51 -1.59
C GLN A 49 7.39 -6.79 -2.90
N TRP A 50 7.53 -5.46 -2.87
CA TRP A 50 7.90 -4.68 -4.03
C TRP A 50 9.27 -5.06 -4.56
N ALA A 51 10.28 -5.21 -3.70
CA ALA A 51 11.62 -5.62 -4.13
C ALA A 51 11.60 -6.99 -4.86
N HIS A 52 10.73 -7.90 -4.44
CA HIS A 52 10.54 -9.18 -5.12
C HIS A 52 9.80 -9.01 -6.46
N ALA A 53 8.67 -8.31 -6.48
CA ALA A 53 7.85 -8.11 -7.68
C ALA A 53 8.54 -7.26 -8.76
N TYR A 54 9.21 -6.19 -8.35
CA TYR A 54 9.89 -5.25 -9.24
C TYR A 54 11.21 -5.83 -9.75
N GLY A 55 11.87 -6.65 -8.93
CA GLY A 55 13.12 -7.30 -9.29
C GLY A 55 14.27 -6.34 -9.64
N THR A 56 15.32 -6.90 -10.24
CA THR A 56 16.55 -6.17 -10.60
C THR A 56 16.77 -6.10 -12.11
N ASP A 57 16.07 -6.92 -12.89
CA ASP A 57 16.21 -7.01 -14.33
C ASP A 57 15.32 -5.98 -15.05
N ALA A 58 15.87 -5.34 -16.08
CA ALA A 58 15.19 -4.28 -16.81
C ALA A 58 13.98 -4.79 -17.60
N PHE A 59 14.07 -5.98 -18.19
CA PHE A 59 12.98 -6.58 -18.94
C PHE A 59 11.82 -6.93 -17.99
N HIS A 60 12.13 -7.51 -16.83
CA HIS A 60 11.12 -7.83 -15.82
C HIS A 60 10.39 -6.59 -15.29
N ARG A 61 11.12 -5.50 -15.03
CA ARG A 61 10.54 -4.21 -14.62
C ARG A 61 9.61 -3.63 -15.68
N GLU A 62 10.00 -3.73 -16.96
CA GLU A 62 9.19 -3.28 -18.08
C GLU A 62 7.92 -4.13 -18.21
N GLU A 63 8.02 -5.45 -18.02
CA GLU A 63 6.89 -6.38 -18.05
C GLU A 63 5.86 -6.07 -16.96
N LEU A 64 6.31 -5.93 -15.70
CA LEU A 64 5.45 -5.52 -14.59
C LEU A 64 4.75 -4.20 -14.88
N SER A 65 5.54 -3.20 -15.29
CA SER A 65 5.01 -1.86 -15.57
C SER A 65 3.97 -1.91 -16.69
N ARG A 66 4.22 -2.68 -17.75
CA ARG A 66 3.27 -2.85 -18.86
C ARG A 66 1.99 -3.55 -18.42
N ALA A 67 2.07 -4.56 -17.56
CA ALA A 67 0.89 -5.24 -17.02
C ALA A 67 0.00 -4.26 -16.24
N VAL A 68 0.59 -3.43 -15.38
CA VAL A 68 -0.12 -2.37 -14.64
C VAL A 68 -0.83 -1.41 -15.59
N TRP A 69 -0.11 -0.87 -16.58
CA TRP A 69 -0.71 0.11 -17.51
C TRP A 69 -1.77 -0.49 -18.42
N LYS A 70 -1.61 -1.75 -18.85
CA LYS A 70 -2.64 -2.46 -19.59
C LYS A 70 -3.93 -2.57 -18.78
N TYR A 71 -3.83 -2.96 -17.51
CA TYR A 71 -4.99 -3.04 -16.63
C TYR A 71 -5.69 -1.69 -16.50
N ILE A 72 -4.92 -0.61 -16.26
CA ILE A 72 -5.47 0.75 -16.15
C ILE A 72 -6.21 1.14 -17.43
N PHE A 73 -5.60 0.97 -18.60
CA PHE A 73 -6.22 1.38 -19.86
C PHE A 73 -7.43 0.53 -20.26
N GLU A 74 -7.46 -0.74 -19.87
CA GLU A 74 -8.63 -1.61 -20.08
C GLU A 74 -9.83 -1.19 -19.22
N HIS A 75 -9.60 -0.83 -17.95
CA HIS A 75 -10.66 -0.52 -16.99
C HIS A 75 -10.99 0.97 -16.90
N HIS A 76 -10.07 1.84 -17.31
CA HIS A 76 -10.18 3.30 -17.31
C HIS A 76 -9.68 3.86 -18.65
N PRO A 77 -10.37 3.60 -19.77
CA PRO A 77 -9.89 3.99 -21.12
C PRO A 77 -9.68 5.50 -21.29
N ALA A 78 -10.40 6.33 -20.53
CA ALA A 78 -10.17 7.79 -20.50
C ALA A 78 -8.76 8.19 -20.02
N ALA A 79 -8.05 7.28 -19.34
CA ALA A 79 -6.67 7.54 -18.93
C ALA A 79 -5.73 7.73 -20.15
N HIS A 80 -6.06 7.19 -21.33
CA HIS A 80 -5.25 7.37 -22.54
C HIS A 80 -5.02 8.85 -22.89
N ASP A 81 -6.00 9.72 -22.63
CA ASP A 81 -5.96 11.15 -22.97
C ASP A 81 -4.80 11.89 -22.29
N PHE A 82 -4.26 11.37 -21.18
CA PHE A 82 -3.11 11.95 -20.48
C PHE A 82 -1.75 11.57 -21.10
N PHE A 83 -1.73 10.63 -22.05
CA PHE A 83 -0.51 9.96 -22.51
C PHE A 83 -0.26 10.04 -24.03
N ASP A 84 -0.98 10.87 -24.77
CA ASP A 84 -0.78 11.06 -26.22
C ASP A 84 0.68 11.36 -26.59
N ARG A 85 1.34 12.25 -25.83
CA ARG A 85 2.73 12.67 -26.09
C ARG A 85 3.73 11.52 -26.00
N VAL A 86 3.40 10.46 -25.27
CA VAL A 86 4.26 9.29 -25.06
C VAL A 86 3.72 8.05 -25.76
N ARG A 87 2.78 8.22 -26.71
CA ARG A 87 2.14 7.14 -27.46
C ARG A 87 1.41 6.12 -26.56
N GLY A 88 0.61 6.64 -25.63
CA GLY A 88 -0.23 5.82 -24.75
C GLY A 88 -1.21 4.88 -25.49
N ASP A 89 -1.49 5.14 -26.77
CA ASP A 89 -2.26 4.26 -27.66
C ASP A 89 -1.61 2.88 -27.87
N ASN A 90 -0.28 2.80 -27.70
CA ASN A 90 0.46 1.55 -27.90
C ASN A 90 1.43 1.33 -26.73
N VAL A 91 1.01 0.51 -25.77
CA VAL A 91 1.84 0.14 -24.61
C VAL A 91 3.11 -0.64 -24.94
N TYR A 92 3.30 -1.05 -26.20
CA TYR A 92 4.51 -1.71 -26.70
C TYR A 92 5.45 -0.76 -27.45
N SER A 93 5.10 0.53 -27.60
CA SER A 93 5.99 1.50 -28.21
C SER A 93 7.17 1.82 -27.29
N PRO A 94 8.36 2.11 -27.84
CA PRO A 94 9.53 2.46 -27.02
C PRO A 94 9.31 3.73 -26.19
N GLU A 95 8.54 4.70 -26.69
CA GLU A 95 8.18 5.94 -26.01
C GLU A 95 7.35 5.65 -24.75
N PHE A 96 6.33 4.79 -24.88
CA PHE A 96 5.50 4.43 -23.75
C PHE A 96 6.24 3.51 -22.79
N SER A 97 7.00 2.51 -23.27
CA SER A 97 7.89 1.70 -22.44
C SER A 97 8.81 2.54 -21.57
N ALA A 98 9.47 3.55 -22.16
CA ALA A 98 10.30 4.47 -21.40
C ALA A 98 9.50 5.28 -20.37
N HIS A 99 8.26 5.66 -20.67
CA HIS A 99 7.39 6.35 -19.73
C HIS A 99 6.98 5.46 -18.55
N MET A 100 6.50 4.25 -18.82
CA MET A 100 6.07 3.29 -17.81
C MET A 100 7.20 3.01 -16.80
N VAL A 101 8.42 2.75 -17.29
CA VAL A 101 9.58 2.52 -16.42
C VAL A 101 9.94 3.76 -15.59
N ARG A 102 9.77 4.98 -16.11
CA ARG A 102 9.97 6.21 -15.31
C ARG A 102 8.93 6.34 -14.20
N VAL A 103 7.66 6.01 -14.46
CA VAL A 103 6.61 6.04 -13.45
C VAL A 103 6.86 4.99 -12.37
N SER A 104 7.14 3.75 -12.77
CA SER A 104 7.48 2.66 -11.83
C SER A 104 8.76 2.96 -11.04
N GLY A 105 9.73 3.66 -11.62
CA GLY A 105 10.92 4.15 -10.89
C GLY A 105 10.59 5.22 -9.84
N GLY A 106 9.62 6.11 -10.11
CA GLY A 106 9.12 7.06 -9.11
C GLY A 106 8.37 6.37 -7.96
N LEU A 107 7.60 5.33 -8.28
CA LEU A 107 6.93 4.49 -7.29
C LEU A 107 7.94 3.69 -6.45
N ASP A 108 8.94 3.07 -7.08
CA ASP A 108 10.03 2.34 -6.44
C ASP A 108 10.80 3.20 -5.44
N MET A 109 11.11 4.44 -5.81
CA MET A 109 11.74 5.40 -4.92
C MET A 109 10.85 5.72 -3.72
N SER A 110 9.56 5.97 -3.95
CA SER A 110 8.59 6.28 -2.88
C SER A 110 8.43 5.10 -1.91
N ILE A 111 8.32 3.87 -2.42
CA ILE A 111 8.26 2.64 -1.62
C ILE A 111 9.55 2.46 -0.82
N SER A 112 10.71 2.63 -1.46
CA SER A 112 12.02 2.51 -0.81
C SER A 112 12.20 3.50 0.34
N LEU A 113 11.59 4.68 0.25
CA LEU A 113 11.63 5.73 1.27
C LEU A 113 10.57 5.60 2.36
N LEU A 114 9.67 4.61 2.32
CA LEU A 114 8.61 4.44 3.33
C LEU A 114 9.12 4.38 4.79
N THR A 115 10.36 3.95 5.00
CA THR A 115 10.98 3.87 6.34
C THR A 115 11.80 5.11 6.72
N ASP A 116 11.86 6.13 5.87
CA ASP A 116 12.54 7.41 6.08
C ASP A 116 11.57 8.57 5.79
N GLY A 117 10.81 8.95 6.82
CA GLY A 117 9.73 9.94 6.70
C GLY A 117 10.16 11.28 6.09
N PRO A 118 11.19 11.96 6.62
CA PRO A 118 11.62 13.25 6.07
C PRO A 118 12.01 13.20 4.58
N THR A 119 12.70 12.12 4.16
CA THR A 119 13.10 11.97 2.75
C THR A 119 11.90 11.59 1.87
N LEU A 120 10.98 10.75 2.37
CA LEU A 120 9.72 10.47 1.69
C LEU A 120 8.90 11.73 1.47
N ASP A 121 8.72 12.57 2.50
CA ASP A 121 7.93 13.80 2.39
C ASP A 121 8.51 14.75 1.33
N ALA A 122 9.83 14.88 1.28
CA ALA A 122 10.52 15.67 0.24
C ALA A 122 10.29 15.09 -1.16
N GLN A 123 10.34 13.76 -1.31
CA GLN A 123 10.07 13.08 -2.57
C GLN A 123 8.61 13.22 -3.01
N LEU A 124 7.65 13.02 -2.10
CA LEU A 124 6.23 13.15 -2.38
C LEU A 124 5.89 14.60 -2.77
N LYS A 125 6.47 15.59 -2.09
CA LYS A 125 6.36 16.99 -2.50
C LYS A 125 6.88 17.22 -3.92
N HIS A 126 8.05 16.67 -4.26
CA HIS A 126 8.59 16.77 -5.62
C HIS A 126 7.64 16.16 -6.66
N LEU A 127 7.08 14.99 -6.38
CA LEU A 127 6.12 14.32 -7.25
C LEU A 127 4.79 15.09 -7.35
N GLN A 128 4.28 15.64 -6.25
CA GLN A 128 3.10 16.49 -6.25
C GLN A 128 3.29 17.71 -7.16
N ASP A 129 4.44 18.40 -7.06
CA ASP A 129 4.76 19.54 -7.91
C ASP A 129 4.77 19.14 -9.41
N GLN A 130 5.16 17.89 -9.76
CA GLN A 130 5.07 17.37 -11.12
C GLN A 130 3.65 17.00 -11.59
N HIS A 131 2.74 16.67 -10.68
CA HIS A 131 1.38 16.23 -10.98
C HIS A 131 0.35 17.37 -10.94
N LYS A 132 0.63 18.45 -10.20
CA LYS A 132 -0.25 19.60 -10.03
C LYS A 132 -0.70 20.23 -11.35
N GLU A 133 0.21 20.41 -12.30
CA GLU A 133 -0.09 21.03 -13.60
C GLU A 133 -0.74 20.07 -14.60
N ARG A 134 -0.80 18.77 -14.28
CA ARG A 134 -1.33 17.74 -15.18
C ARG A 134 -2.82 17.51 -15.04
N GLY A 135 -3.44 18.02 -13.97
CA GLY A 135 -4.88 17.89 -13.74
C GLY A 135 -5.37 16.44 -13.62
N ILE A 136 -4.53 15.54 -13.12
CA ILE A 136 -4.87 14.12 -12.95
C ILE A 136 -5.82 14.00 -11.75
N GLY A 137 -7.05 13.57 -12.01
CA GLY A 137 -8.05 13.36 -10.97
C GLY A 137 -7.67 12.25 -9.99
N ALA A 138 -8.20 12.32 -8.76
CA ALA A 138 -7.93 11.37 -7.69
C ALA A 138 -8.28 9.92 -8.09
N GLU A 139 -9.29 9.76 -8.95
CA GLU A 139 -9.76 8.48 -9.48
C GLU A 139 -8.69 7.70 -10.24
N TYR A 140 -7.72 8.37 -10.88
CA TYR A 140 -6.65 7.69 -11.62
C TYR A 140 -5.55 7.15 -10.69
N PHE A 141 -5.38 7.73 -9.51
CA PHE A 141 -4.53 7.14 -8.47
C PHE A 141 -5.19 5.90 -7.87
N ASP A 142 -6.52 5.93 -7.71
CA ASP A 142 -7.26 4.76 -7.25
C ASP A 142 -7.25 3.65 -8.31
N ALA A 143 -7.34 4.00 -9.60
CA ALA A 143 -7.12 3.06 -10.71
C ALA A 143 -5.73 2.42 -10.68
N MET A 144 -4.68 3.20 -10.40
CA MET A 144 -3.32 2.67 -10.21
C MET A 144 -3.26 1.70 -9.03
N LYS A 145 -3.92 2.03 -7.91
CA LYS A 145 -4.00 1.15 -6.73
C LYS A 145 -4.63 -0.20 -7.08
N THR A 146 -5.79 -0.17 -7.73
CA THR A 146 -6.48 -1.38 -8.19
C THR A 146 -5.61 -2.18 -9.16
N ALA A 147 -4.96 -1.54 -10.12
CA ALA A 147 -4.06 -2.21 -11.04
C ALA A 147 -2.88 -2.90 -10.32
N LEU A 148 -2.30 -2.27 -9.30
CA LEU A 148 -1.26 -2.89 -8.49
C LEU A 148 -1.77 -4.10 -7.72
N HIS A 149 -2.98 -4.07 -7.17
CA HIS A 149 -3.55 -5.22 -6.47
C HIS A 149 -3.78 -6.42 -7.38
N GLU A 150 -4.19 -6.18 -8.63
CA GLU A 150 -4.43 -7.26 -9.57
C GLU A 150 -3.12 -7.82 -10.14
N VAL A 151 -2.13 -6.97 -10.37
CA VAL A 151 -0.89 -7.37 -11.03
C VAL A 151 0.15 -7.92 -10.05
N LEU A 152 0.35 -7.30 -8.88
CA LEU A 152 1.44 -7.67 -7.98
C LEU A 152 1.40 -9.12 -7.48
N PRO A 153 0.25 -9.76 -7.19
CA PRO A 153 0.22 -11.16 -6.75
C PRO A 153 0.93 -12.11 -7.72
N ASP A 154 0.78 -11.90 -9.03
CA ASP A 154 1.39 -12.72 -10.07
C ASP A 154 2.92 -12.55 -10.12
N PHE A 155 3.41 -11.33 -9.87
CA PHE A 155 4.84 -11.01 -9.86
C PHE A 155 5.52 -11.31 -8.52
N ILE A 156 4.77 -11.32 -7.42
CA ILE A 156 5.28 -11.71 -6.09
C ILE A 156 5.43 -13.23 -5.98
N GLY A 157 4.64 -13.97 -6.75
CA GLY A 157 4.60 -15.42 -6.73
C GLY A 157 3.96 -15.99 -5.46
N HIS A 158 3.50 -17.24 -5.55
CA HIS A 158 2.72 -17.89 -4.50
C HIS A 158 3.47 -18.05 -3.17
N SER A 159 4.81 -18.01 -3.17
CA SER A 159 5.64 -18.23 -1.97
C SER A 159 5.70 -17.04 -1.01
N HIS A 160 5.25 -15.86 -1.41
CA HIS A 160 5.44 -14.61 -0.65
C HIS A 160 4.13 -13.93 -0.20
N HIS A 161 2.97 -14.57 -0.42
CA HIS A 161 1.61 -14.15 -0.04
C HIS A 161 1.39 -12.64 -0.08
N PHE A 162 0.78 -12.13 -1.16
CA PHE A 162 0.44 -10.71 -1.28
C PHE A 162 -0.38 -10.22 -0.08
N ASP A 163 0.06 -9.11 0.52
CA ASP A 163 -0.56 -8.53 1.70
C ASP A 163 -1.32 -7.27 1.30
N GLN A 164 -2.55 -7.48 0.82
CA GLN A 164 -3.34 -6.42 0.21
C GLN A 164 -3.58 -5.26 1.19
N ASP A 165 -3.90 -5.54 2.46
CA ASP A 165 -4.17 -4.50 3.46
C ASP A 165 -2.95 -3.60 3.73
N ALA A 166 -1.74 -4.19 3.76
CA ALA A 166 -0.51 -3.42 3.91
C ALA A 166 -0.24 -2.53 2.68
N TRP A 167 -0.49 -3.06 1.48
CA TRP A 167 -0.39 -2.31 0.23
C TRP A 167 -1.42 -1.20 0.16
N ASP A 168 -2.66 -1.47 0.55
CA ASP A 168 -3.75 -0.51 0.62
C ASP A 168 -3.33 0.71 1.45
N ALA A 169 -2.94 0.45 2.69
CA ALA A 169 -2.58 1.48 3.65
C ALA A 169 -1.36 2.30 3.20
N CYS A 170 -0.32 1.64 2.67
CA CYS A 170 0.93 2.32 2.31
C CYS A 170 0.90 3.00 0.94
N PHE A 171 0.16 2.45 -0.02
CA PHE A 171 -0.07 3.15 -1.28
C PHE A 171 -0.89 4.41 -1.06
N ASP A 172 -1.85 4.41 -0.13
CA ASP A 172 -2.63 5.62 0.20
C ASP A 172 -1.74 6.74 0.76
N VAL A 173 -0.71 6.42 1.56
CA VAL A 173 0.28 7.42 2.00
C VAL A 173 0.99 8.06 0.82
N ILE A 174 1.44 7.25 -0.15
CA ILE A 174 2.15 7.73 -1.35
C ILE A 174 1.20 8.54 -2.23
N ALA A 175 0.04 7.98 -2.58
CA ALA A 175 -0.94 8.61 -3.46
C ALA A 175 -1.44 9.94 -2.87
N ASN A 176 -1.78 9.99 -1.58
CA ASN A 176 -2.24 11.22 -0.93
C ASN A 176 -1.16 12.30 -0.85
N GLY A 177 0.13 11.91 -0.80
CA GLY A 177 1.23 12.87 -0.88
C GLY A 177 1.44 13.46 -2.27
N ILE A 178 0.94 12.80 -3.33
CA ILE A 178 1.07 13.24 -4.73
C ILE A 178 -0.19 13.94 -5.25
N LYS A 179 -1.37 13.47 -4.82
CA LYS A 179 -2.67 14.08 -5.12
C LYS A 179 -2.58 15.58 -4.78
N ALA A 180 -3.05 16.42 -5.72
CA ALA A 180 -3.05 17.87 -5.59
C ALA A 180 -4.37 18.36 -4.98
#